data_AF-A0A8J7JD27-F1
#
_entry.id   AF-A0A8J7JD27-F1
#
_cell.length_a   1.000
_cell.length_b   1.000
_cell.length_c   1.000
_cell.angle_alpha   90.00
_cell.angle_beta   90.00
_cell.angle_gamma   90.00
#
_symmetry.space_group_name_H-M   'P 1'
#
loop_
_entity.id
_entity.type
_entity.pdbx_description
1 polymer ?
#
loop_
_entity_poly.entity_id
_entity_poly.type
_entity_poly.pdbx_seq_one_letter_code
_entity_poly.pdbx_strand_id
1 'polypeptide(L)' 'MKGDKERQEVSLIGRLLSMEVLILLMGIASLVTGIINSRPANIVAGILLLLSLFLLNTLGRRWLHH' A
#
# COMPACT_ATOMS: atom_id res chain seq x y z
N MET A 1 33.12 -10.04 7.58
CA MET A 1 31.79 -9.84 8.17
C MET A 1 31.09 -8.54 7.74
N LYS A 2 31.30 -8.02 6.51
CA LYS A 2 30.51 -6.87 5.98
C LYS A 2 29.31 -7.33 5.12
N GLY A 3 29.47 -8.40 4.34
CA GLY A 3 28.43 -8.90 3.43
C GLY A 3 27.17 -9.47 4.08
N ASP A 4 27.25 -9.97 5.33
CA ASP A 4 26.07 -10.50 6.05
C ASP A 4 25.10 -9.40 6.51
N LYS A 5 25.59 -8.18 6.68
CA LYS A 5 24.80 -7.02 7.08
C LYS A 5 24.02 -6.45 5.89
N GLU A 6 24.70 -6.27 4.76
CA GLU A 6 24.06 -5.80 3.51
C GLU A 6 22.98 -6.79 3.02
N ARG A 7 23.23 -8.10 3.14
CA ARG A 7 22.23 -9.13 2.82
C ARG A 7 20.98 -9.04 3.71
N GLN A 8 21.14 -8.73 4.99
CA GLN A 8 20.01 -8.53 5.90
C GLN A 8 19.21 -7.27 5.56
N GLU A 9 19.89 -6.17 5.24
CA GLU A 9 19.24 -4.91 4.87
C GLU A 9 18.42 -5.08 3.57
N VAL A 10 18.98 -5.74 2.57
CA VAL A 10 18.26 -6.07 1.33
C VAL A 10 17.06 -6.98 1.60
N SER A 11 17.19 -7.98 2.49
CA SER A 11 16.08 -8.84 2.89
C SER A 11 14.97 -8.08 3.63
N LEU A 12 15.32 -7.07 4.44
CA LEU A 12 14.36 -6.25 5.17
C LEU A 12 13.62 -5.29 4.23
N ILE A 13 14.34 -4.63 3.32
CA ILE A 13 13.75 -3.76 2.30
C ILE A 13 12.81 -4.55 1.39
N GLY A 14 13.23 -5.76 0.96
CA GLY A 14 12.39 -6.63 0.13
C GLY A 14 11.09 -7.06 0.83
N ARG A 15 11.13 -7.29 2.15
CA ARG A 15 9.93 -7.59 2.96
C ARG A 15 9.00 -6.40 3.11
N LEU A 16 9.55 -5.22 3.36
CA LEU A 16 8.78 -3.99 3.49
C LEU A 16 8.07 -3.66 2.16
N LEU A 17 8.82 -3.72 1.05
CA LEU A 17 8.27 -3.51 -0.29
C LEU A 17 7.19 -4.56 -0.61
N SER A 18 7.41 -5.83 -0.26
CA SER A 18 6.42 -6.90 -0.46
C SER A 18 5.13 -6.65 0.33
N MET A 19 5.23 -6.16 1.56
CA MET A 19 4.06 -5.80 2.39
C MET A 19 3.27 -4.65 1.78
N GLU A 20 3.98 -3.63 1.27
CA GLU A 20 3.35 -2.48 0.62
C GLU A 20 2.58 -2.90 -0.65
N VAL A 21 3.19 -3.77 -1.46
CA VAL A 21 2.56 -4.34 -2.67
C VAL A 21 1.37 -5.23 -2.32
N LEU A 22 1.46 -6.03 -1.25
CA LEU A 22 0.33 -6.84 -0.77
C LEU A 22 -0.85 -5.97 -0.33
N ILE A 23 -0.60 -4.88 0.39
CA ILE A 23 -1.65 -3.93 0.81
C ILE A 23 -2.30 -3.27 -0.41
N LEU A 24 -1.50 -2.86 -1.40
CA LEU A 24 -2.01 -2.30 -2.67
C LEU A 24 -2.86 -3.33 -3.42
N LEU A 25 -2.39 -4.57 -3.57
CA LEU A 25 -3.12 -5.66 -4.21
C LEU A 25 -4.44 -5.95 -3.49
N MET A 26 -4.42 -5.98 -2.17
CA MET A 26 -5.61 -6.25 -1.36
C MET A 26 -6.66 -5.13 -1.50
N GLY A 27 -6.21 -3.86 -1.59
CA GLY A 27 -7.09 -2.74 -1.89
C GLY A 27 -7.71 -2.81 -3.28
N ILE A 28 -6.91 -3.12 -4.30
CA ILE A 28 -7.40 -3.31 -5.68
C ILE A 28 -8.39 -4.48 -5.75
N ALA A 29 -8.07 -5.61 -5.14
CA ALA A 29 -8.95 -6.79 -5.12
C ALA A 29 -10.28 -6.51 -4.41
N SER A 30 -10.28 -5.74 -3.32
CA SER A 30 -11.48 -5.30 -2.61
C SER A 30 -12.37 -4.41 -3.50
N LEU A 31 -11.78 -3.48 -4.25
CA LEU A 31 -12.47 -2.64 -5.24
C LEU A 31 -13.11 -3.47 -6.35
N VAL A 32 -12.33 -4.36 -6.98
CA VAL A 32 -12.80 -5.20 -8.08
C VAL A 32 -13.95 -6.11 -7.64
N THR A 33 -13.80 -6.80 -6.50
CA THR A 33 -14.85 -7.70 -5.98
C THR A 33 -16.08 -6.94 -5.49
N GLY A 34 -15.92 -5.71 -4.96
CA GLY A 34 -17.03 -4.85 -4.58
C GLY A 34 -17.87 -4.40 -5.78
N ILE A 35 -17.22 -4.05 -6.90
CA ILE A 35 -17.88 -3.67 -8.15
C ILE A 35 -18.65 -4.86 -8.73
N ILE A 36 -18.02 -6.03 -8.82
CA ILE A 36 -18.63 -7.24 -9.43
C ILE A 36 -19.83 -7.75 -8.62
N ASN A 37 -19.72 -7.78 -7.29
CA ASN A 37 -20.76 -8.35 -6.42
C ASN A 37 -21.79 -7.32 -5.93
N SER A 38 -21.72 -6.06 -6.41
CA SER A 38 -22.59 -4.96 -5.97
C SER A 38 -22.71 -4.84 -4.44
N ARG A 39 -21.64 -5.18 -3.71
CA ARG A 39 -21.64 -5.13 -2.24
C ARG A 39 -21.17 -3.75 -1.79
N PRO A 40 -22.07 -2.88 -1.29
CA PRO A 40 -21.74 -1.51 -0.98
C PRO A 40 -20.62 -1.40 0.08
N ALA A 41 -20.55 -2.35 1.01
CA ALA A 41 -19.48 -2.41 2.03
C ALA A 41 -18.07 -2.55 1.42
N ASN A 42 -17.91 -3.36 0.37
CA ASN A 42 -16.61 -3.57 -0.28
C ASN A 42 -16.22 -2.35 -1.14
N ILE A 43 -17.21 -1.71 -1.78
CA ILE A 43 -17.01 -0.47 -2.53
C ILE A 43 -16.58 0.67 -1.60
N VAL A 44 -17.23 0.82 -0.44
CA VAL A 44 -16.88 1.83 0.58
C VAL A 44 -15.47 1.60 1.12
N ALA A 45 -15.10 0.35 1.41
CA ALA A 45 -13.74 0.01 1.84
C ALA A 45 -12.69 0.36 0.77
N GLY A 46 -13.00 0.09 -0.50
CA GLY A 46 -12.16 0.46 -1.64
C GLY A 46 -11.97 1.98 -1.81
N ILE A 47 -13.04 2.75 -1.68
CA ILE A 47 -13.00 4.22 -1.75
C ILE A 47 -12.20 4.79 -0.56
N LEU A 48 -12.39 4.26 0.64
CA LEU A 48 -11.61 4.64 1.83
C LEU A 48 -10.11 4.40 1.63
N LEU A 49 -9.73 3.27 1.03
CA LEU A 49 -8.33 2.98 0.71
C LEU A 49 -7.75 3.96 -0.32
N LEU A 50 -8.49 4.29 -1.37
CA LEU A 50 -8.07 5.30 -2.35
C LEU A 50 -7.95 6.69 -1.73
N LEU A 51 -8.89 7.09 -0.87
CA LEU A 51 -8.84 8.35 -0.12
C LEU A 51 -7.64 8.39 0.83
N SER A 52 -7.38 7.31 1.57
CA SER A 52 -6.22 7.22 2.45
C SER A 52 -4.91 7.35 1.69
N LEU A 53 -4.77 6.70 0.52
CA LEU A 53 -3.61 6.84 -0.35
C LEU A 53 -3.49 8.25 -0.92
N PHE A 54 -4.60 8.87 -1.32
CA PHE A 54 -4.62 10.24 -1.83
C PHE A 54 -4.21 11.26 -0.76
N LEU A 55 -4.70 11.10 0.48
CA LEU A 55 -4.29 11.91 1.62
C LEU A 55 -2.80 11.69 1.93
N LEU A 56 -2.33 10.45 1.96
CA LEU A 56 -0.93 10.14 2.23
C LEU A 56 0.00 10.75 1.16
N ASN A 57 -0.39 10.70 -0.12
CA ASN A 57 0.38 11.30 -1.20
C ASN A 57 0.35 12.84 -1.16
N THR A 58 -0.80 13.42 -0.78
CA THR A 58 -0.96 14.87 -0.62
C THR A 58 -0.17 15.41 0.57
N LEU A 59 -0.22 14.71 1.71
CA LEU A 59 0.53 15.04 2.91
C LEU A 59 2.03 14.77 2.70
N GLY A 60 2.38 13.64 2.08
CA GLY A 60 3.77 13.28 1.74
C GLY A 60 4.44 14.31 0.83
N ARG A 61 3.71 14.85 -0.16
CA ARG A 61 4.21 15.98 -0.96
C ARG A 61 4.43 17.26 -0.17
N ARG A 62 3.72 17.47 0.95
CA ARG A 62 3.96 18.58 1.88
C ARG A 62 5.23 18.39 2.72
N TRP A 63 5.57 17.14 3.06
CA TRP A 63 6.78 16.81 3.82
C TRP A 63 8.05 16.76 2.96
N LEU A 64 7.95 16.58 1.64
CA LEU A 64 9.10 16.56 0.73
C LEU A 64 9.58 17.95 0.29
N HIS A 65 8.89 19.03 0.71
CA HIS A 65 9.19 20.42 0.34
C HIS A 65 9.39 21.32 1.58
N HIS A 66 9.92 20.74 2.67
CA HIS A 66 10.42 21.47 3.85
C HIS A 66 11.76 20.90 4.28
#